data_AF-A0A3M1XAU9-F1
#
_entry.id   AF-A0A3M1XAU9-F1
#
_cell.length_a   1.000
_cell.length_b   1.000
_cell.length_c   1.000
_cell.angle_alpha   90.00
_cell.angle_beta   90.00
_cell.angle_gamma   90.00
#
_symmetry.space_group_name_H-M   'P 1'
#
loop_
_entity.id
_entity.type
_entity.pdbx_description
1 polymer ?
#
loop_
_entity_poly.entity_id
_entity_poly.type
_entity_poly.pdbx_seq_one_letter_code
_entity_poly.pdbx_strand_id
1 'polypeptide(L)'
;MRHTNQTRSSKQRKNAPTRQATPRRKSAANASTPSTTPPPGELPEEVIRVLIEVANRARQHAHAPYSRYRVGSALLAESGNVYSGVNVENASYGLAICSERTAYVKAISEGERDFIAIAVVTDNGGSPCGACRQFMSEFGLDTIVIQADARGHYTLTTVGALLPDAFTPDKLAKRR
;
A
#
# COMPACT_ATOMS: atom_id res chain seq x y z
N MET A 1 -49.23 -13.70 -28.91
CA MET A 1 -50.38 -13.21 -29.71
C MET A 1 -50.70 -11.77 -29.33
N ARG A 2 -50.40 -10.80 -30.20
CA ARG A 2 -51.23 -9.62 -30.56
C ARG A 2 -50.44 -8.71 -31.51
N HIS A 3 -51.02 -8.47 -32.69
CA HIS A 3 -50.69 -7.45 -33.70
C HIS A 3 -50.85 -6.02 -33.10
N THR A 4 -50.47 -4.85 -33.66
CA THR A 4 -49.79 -4.33 -34.88
C THR A 4 -49.46 -2.82 -34.60
N ASN A 5 -48.85 -1.95 -35.44
CA ASN A 5 -48.46 -1.98 -36.86
C ASN A 5 -47.21 -1.08 -37.13
N GLN A 6 -46.84 -0.91 -38.41
CA GLN A 6 -45.93 0.13 -38.92
C GLN A 6 -46.70 1.32 -39.54
N THR A 7 -46.07 2.52 -39.59
CA THR A 7 -46.06 3.53 -40.70
C THR A 7 -45.19 4.73 -40.25
N ARG A 8 -44.00 5.06 -40.79
CA ARG A 8 -43.52 5.54 -42.12
C ARG A 8 -43.86 7.00 -42.52
N SER A 9 -42.78 7.74 -42.85
CA SER A 9 -42.68 8.96 -43.70
C SER A 9 -43.01 10.32 -43.04
N SER A 10 -42.19 11.37 -43.13
CA SER A 10 -41.71 11.98 -44.39
C SER A 10 -40.55 13.00 -44.18
N LYS A 11 -40.03 13.58 -45.28
CA LYS A 11 -38.85 14.46 -45.36
C LYS A 11 -39.23 15.95 -45.32
N GLN A 12 -38.34 16.83 -44.85
CA GLN A 12 -38.06 18.11 -45.55
C GLN A 12 -36.70 18.77 -45.18
N ARG A 13 -36.25 19.71 -46.02
CA ARG A 13 -34.91 20.34 -46.00
C ARG A 13 -35.03 21.89 -45.85
N LYS A 14 -33.87 22.52 -45.60
CA LYS A 14 -33.51 23.96 -45.75
C LYS A 14 -33.90 24.82 -44.53
N ASN A 15 -33.05 25.67 -43.94
CA ASN A 15 -32.21 26.75 -44.53
C ASN A 15 -30.96 27.09 -43.68
N ALA A 16 -29.96 27.71 -44.30
CA ALA A 16 -28.99 28.64 -43.68
C ALA A 16 -29.35 30.07 -44.16
N PRO A 17 -29.01 31.19 -43.46
CA PRO A 17 -27.64 31.65 -43.15
C PRO A 17 -27.51 32.13 -41.66
N THR A 18 -26.41 32.67 -41.11
CA THR A 18 -25.66 33.90 -41.49
C THR A 18 -24.33 33.99 -40.75
N ARG A 19 -23.29 34.55 -41.39
CA ARG A 19 -21.99 34.86 -40.76
C ARG A 19 -22.11 36.04 -39.79
N GLN A 20 -21.53 35.93 -38.60
CA GLN A 20 -21.05 37.07 -37.80
C GLN A 20 -19.62 36.80 -37.32
N ALA A 21 -18.83 37.86 -37.16
CA ALA A 21 -17.39 37.77 -36.92
C ALA A 21 -17.03 37.82 -35.42
N THR A 22 -15.90 37.18 -35.12
CA THR A 22 -15.13 37.12 -33.86
C THR A 22 -15.25 38.29 -32.88
N PRO A 23 -15.03 37.99 -31.59
CA PRO A 23 -13.80 38.49 -30.96
C PRO A 23 -12.87 37.39 -30.44
N ARG A 24 -11.56 37.68 -30.44
CA ARG A 24 -10.47 36.84 -29.89
C ARG A 24 -10.79 36.41 -28.45
N ARG A 25 -10.82 35.10 -28.18
CA ARG A 25 -10.68 34.58 -26.80
C ARG A 25 -9.21 34.27 -26.54
N LYS A 26 -8.69 34.78 -25.43
CA LYS A 26 -7.28 34.70 -25.03
C LYS A 26 -6.84 33.24 -24.86
N SER A 27 -5.56 32.97 -25.10
CA SER A 27 -4.92 31.69 -24.76
C SER A 27 -5.19 31.35 -23.29
N ALA A 28 -5.88 30.23 -23.06
CA ALA A 28 -5.89 29.63 -21.72
C ALA A 28 -4.46 29.19 -21.42
N ALA A 29 -3.89 29.70 -20.33
CA ALA A 29 -2.57 29.28 -19.87
C ALA A 29 -2.58 27.79 -19.53
N ASN A 30 -1.40 27.15 -19.61
CA ASN A 30 -1.21 25.76 -19.21
C ASN A 30 -1.87 25.50 -17.85
N ALA A 31 -2.83 24.58 -17.82
CA ALA A 31 -3.20 23.90 -16.59
C ALA A 31 -2.05 22.95 -16.23
N SER A 32 -1.04 23.48 -15.54
CA SER A 32 -0.02 22.66 -14.89
C SER A 32 -0.72 21.80 -13.84
N THR A 33 -0.90 20.52 -14.15
CA THR A 33 -1.25 19.50 -13.14
C THR A 33 -0.24 19.58 -11.99
N PRO A 34 -0.68 19.59 -10.73
CA PRO A 34 0.25 19.55 -9.60
C PRO A 34 1.01 18.23 -9.67
N SER A 35 2.34 18.32 -9.77
CA SER A 35 3.26 17.19 -9.67
C SER A 35 3.12 16.58 -8.27
N THR A 36 2.50 15.40 -8.18
CA THR A 36 2.18 14.72 -6.92
C THR A 36 3.32 13.90 -6.33
N THR A 37 4.54 13.96 -6.88
CA THR A 37 5.72 13.34 -6.28
C THR A 37 6.00 13.98 -4.92
N PRO A 38 5.86 13.25 -3.80
CA PRO A 38 6.17 13.78 -2.47
C PRO A 38 7.68 14.01 -2.33
N PRO A 39 8.12 14.90 -1.42
CA PRO A 39 9.54 15.03 -1.11
C PRO A 39 10.09 13.72 -0.51
N PRO A 40 11.40 13.42 -0.68
CA PRO A 40 12.01 12.25 -0.06
C PRO A 40 11.91 12.34 1.47
N GLY A 41 11.16 11.42 2.09
CA GLY A 41 11.00 11.31 3.54
C GLY A 41 9.55 11.23 4.05
N GLU A 42 8.56 11.63 3.26
CA GLU A 42 7.14 11.57 3.67
C GLU A 42 6.32 10.65 2.74
N LEU A 43 5.79 9.56 3.30
CA LEU A 43 4.87 8.67 2.57
C LEU A 43 3.53 9.40 2.37
N PRO A 44 2.97 9.48 1.15
CA PRO A 44 1.74 10.21 0.93
C PRO A 44 0.55 9.53 1.63
N GLU A 45 -0.33 10.34 2.22
CA GLU A 45 -1.46 9.90 3.07
C GLU A 45 -2.39 8.87 2.38
N GLU A 46 -2.55 8.97 1.07
CA GLU A 46 -3.31 7.99 0.27
C GLU A 46 -2.64 6.60 0.30
N VAL A 47 -1.31 6.53 0.14
CA VAL A 47 -0.55 5.28 0.20
C VAL A 47 -0.59 4.70 1.62
N ILE A 48 -0.47 5.53 2.66
CA ILE A 48 -0.63 5.09 4.06
C ILE A 48 -1.99 4.41 4.25
N ARG A 49 -3.08 5.05 3.80
CA ARG A 49 -4.44 4.50 3.91
C ARG A 49 -4.62 3.20 3.14
N VAL A 50 -4.11 3.12 1.90
CA VAL A 50 -4.15 1.89 1.09
C VAL A 50 -3.41 0.74 1.79
N LEU A 51 -2.21 0.99 2.34
CA LEU A 51 -1.45 -0.04 3.04
C LEU A 51 -2.14 -0.51 4.33
N ILE A 52 -2.68 0.42 5.14
CA ILE A 52 -3.49 0.08 6.32
C ILE A 52 -4.71 -0.78 5.91
N GLU A 53 -5.41 -0.41 4.84
CA GLU A 53 -6.59 -1.15 4.40
C GLU A 53 -6.22 -2.57 3.94
N VAL A 54 -5.20 -2.71 3.09
CA VAL A 54 -4.70 -4.03 2.62
C VAL A 54 -4.27 -4.88 3.81
N ALA A 55 -3.54 -4.32 4.78
CA ALA A 55 -3.12 -5.03 5.98
C ALA A 55 -4.31 -5.46 6.86
N ASN A 56 -5.32 -4.59 7.07
CA ASN A 56 -6.49 -4.91 7.89
C ASN A 56 -7.43 -5.93 7.21
N ARG A 57 -7.54 -5.91 5.87
CA ARG A 57 -8.20 -6.97 5.10
C ARG A 57 -7.44 -8.30 5.22
N ALA A 58 -6.11 -8.27 5.08
CA ALA A 58 -5.26 -9.47 5.21
C ALA A 58 -5.41 -10.11 6.60
N ARG A 59 -5.38 -9.29 7.67
CA ARG A 59 -5.52 -9.66 9.09
C ARG A 59 -6.66 -10.64 9.40
N GLN A 60 -7.75 -10.62 8.63
CA GLN A 60 -8.88 -11.55 8.82
C GLN A 60 -8.54 -13.02 8.51
N HIS A 61 -7.46 -13.26 7.76
CA HIS A 61 -6.96 -14.58 7.36
C HIS A 61 -5.87 -15.12 8.31
N ALA A 62 -5.54 -14.39 9.39
CA ALA A 62 -4.52 -14.81 10.34
C ALA A 62 -4.88 -16.13 11.03
N HIS A 63 -3.97 -17.10 10.96
CA HIS A 63 -4.09 -18.35 11.68
C HIS A 63 -3.56 -18.18 13.10
N ALA A 64 -4.39 -17.63 13.98
CA ALA A 64 -4.06 -17.37 15.37
C ALA A 64 -5.02 -18.05 16.38
N PRO A 65 -5.14 -19.40 16.36
CA PRO A 65 -6.08 -20.11 17.23
C PRO A 65 -5.70 -20.07 18.71
N TYR A 66 -4.42 -19.86 19.05
CA TYR A 66 -3.92 -19.95 20.41
C TYR A 66 -3.91 -18.58 21.11
N SER A 67 -3.26 -17.55 20.54
CA SER A 67 -3.29 -16.20 21.13
C SER A 67 -4.59 -15.46 20.86
N ARG A 68 -5.32 -15.83 19.79
CA ARG A 68 -6.45 -15.07 19.22
C ARG A 68 -6.09 -13.66 18.78
N TYR A 69 -4.80 -13.32 18.72
CA TYR A 69 -4.29 -12.02 18.35
C TYR A 69 -3.95 -11.98 16.85
N ARG A 70 -4.82 -11.34 16.07
CA ARG A 70 -4.69 -11.28 14.61
C ARG A 70 -3.89 -10.06 14.19
N VAL A 71 -2.77 -10.31 13.51
CA VAL A 71 -1.89 -9.30 12.91
C VAL A 71 -1.92 -9.45 11.39
N GLY A 72 -2.09 -8.34 10.69
CA GLY A 72 -1.98 -8.26 9.25
C GLY A 72 -0.93 -7.23 8.85
N SER A 73 -0.24 -7.47 7.75
CA SER A 73 0.75 -6.56 7.21
C SER A 73 0.58 -6.33 5.72
N ALA A 74 1.04 -5.17 5.24
CA ALA A 74 1.13 -4.82 3.83
C ALA A 74 2.46 -4.09 3.58
N LEU A 75 3.35 -4.71 2.80
CA LEU A 75 4.69 -4.24 2.48
C LEU A 75 4.71 -3.64 1.07
N LEU A 76 5.17 -2.40 0.93
CA LEU A 76 5.39 -1.69 -0.32
C LEU A 76 6.85 -1.84 -0.76
N ALA A 77 7.07 -2.50 -1.89
CA ALA A 77 8.37 -2.58 -2.54
C ALA A 77 8.65 -1.32 -3.39
N GLU A 78 9.92 -1.07 -3.72
CA GLU A 78 10.31 0.06 -4.59
C GLU A 78 9.71 -0.04 -6.01
N SER A 79 9.41 -1.25 -6.47
CA SER A 79 8.66 -1.52 -7.71
C SER A 79 7.23 -0.94 -7.73
N GLY A 80 6.70 -0.52 -6.58
CA GLY A 80 5.31 -0.13 -6.38
C GLY A 80 4.36 -1.31 -6.07
N ASN A 81 4.85 -2.54 -6.07
CA ASN A 81 4.06 -3.72 -5.71
C ASN A 81 3.78 -3.76 -4.19
N VAL A 82 2.60 -4.29 -3.81
CA VAL A 82 2.18 -4.43 -2.41
C VAL A 82 1.97 -5.89 -2.04
N TYR A 83 2.69 -6.34 -1.01
CA TYR A 83 2.71 -7.72 -0.52
C TYR A 83 2.06 -7.81 0.85
N SER A 84 0.94 -8.52 0.95
CA SER A 84 0.27 -8.77 2.23
C SER A 84 0.84 -9.99 2.96
N GLY A 85 0.76 -9.95 4.29
CA GLY A 85 1.13 -11.04 5.18
C GLY A 85 0.24 -11.10 6.42
N VAL A 86 0.22 -12.26 7.09
CA VAL A 86 -0.50 -12.50 8.34
C VAL A 86 0.35 -13.30 9.31
N ASN A 87 0.07 -13.22 10.61
CA ASN A 87 0.66 -14.17 11.54
C ASN A 87 0.06 -15.57 11.37
N VAL A 88 0.93 -16.57 11.44
CA VAL A 88 0.58 -17.99 11.41
C VAL A 88 1.22 -18.64 12.63
N GLU A 89 0.40 -19.00 13.59
CA GLU A 89 0.81 -19.72 14.79
C GLU A 89 0.98 -21.21 14.51
N ASN A 90 1.66 -21.91 15.43
CA ASN A 90 1.86 -23.35 15.38
C ASN A 90 1.86 -23.90 16.80
N ALA A 91 1.42 -25.16 16.99
CA ALA A 91 1.46 -25.83 18.28
C ALA A 91 2.88 -25.85 18.88
N SER A 92 3.90 -26.02 18.03
CA SER A 92 5.28 -25.72 18.37
C SER A 92 5.56 -24.24 18.09
N TYR A 93 5.41 -23.39 19.10
CA TYR A 93 5.48 -21.93 18.98
C TYR A 93 6.77 -21.39 18.33
N GLY A 94 7.89 -22.13 18.45
CA GLY A 94 9.14 -21.76 17.77
C GLY A 94 9.06 -21.79 16.23
N LEU A 95 8.03 -22.42 15.66
CA LEU A 95 7.73 -22.45 14.23
C LEU A 95 6.77 -21.34 13.78
N ALA A 96 6.27 -20.50 14.70
CA ALA A 96 5.33 -19.44 14.36
C ALA A 96 6.01 -18.27 13.63
N ILE A 97 5.31 -17.72 12.64
CA ILE A 97 5.75 -16.56 11.85
C ILE A 97 4.79 -15.38 12.05
N CYS A 98 5.35 -14.18 12.19
CA CYS A 98 4.60 -12.93 12.34
C CYS A 98 4.28 -12.32 10.96
N SER A 99 3.25 -11.48 10.87
CA SER A 99 2.74 -10.96 9.59
C SER A 99 3.77 -10.17 8.79
N GLU A 100 4.67 -9.46 9.45
CA GLU A 100 5.73 -8.67 8.82
C GLU A 100 6.69 -9.61 8.08
N ARG A 101 7.18 -10.65 8.76
CA ARG A 101 8.05 -11.67 8.18
C ARG A 101 7.35 -12.44 7.06
N THR A 102 6.06 -12.74 7.20
CA THR A 102 5.25 -13.34 6.12
C THR A 102 5.20 -12.44 4.87
N ALA A 103 4.96 -11.13 5.04
CA ALA A 103 4.89 -10.18 3.93
C ALA A 103 6.25 -10.02 3.21
N TYR A 104 7.34 -9.89 3.97
CA TYR A 104 8.69 -9.84 3.41
C TYR A 104 9.07 -11.13 2.69
N VAL A 105 8.91 -12.30 3.32
CA VAL A 105 9.27 -13.60 2.68
C VAL A 105 8.51 -13.79 1.37
N LYS A 106 7.23 -13.37 1.31
CA LYS A 106 6.45 -13.36 0.07
C LYS A 106 7.09 -12.45 -0.98
N ALA A 107 7.30 -11.16 -0.68
CA ALA A 107 7.89 -10.20 -1.62
C ALA A 107 9.27 -10.64 -2.15
N ILE A 108 10.13 -11.12 -1.24
CA ILE A 108 11.47 -11.63 -1.55
C ILE A 108 11.40 -12.85 -2.49
N SER A 109 10.44 -13.75 -2.27
CA SER A 109 10.22 -14.91 -3.14
C SER A 109 9.70 -14.54 -4.54
N GLU A 110 9.03 -13.39 -4.66
CA GLU A 110 8.55 -12.84 -5.93
C GLU A 110 9.58 -11.90 -6.62
N GLY A 111 10.76 -11.73 -6.01
CA GLY A 111 11.94 -11.07 -6.61
C GLY A 111 12.35 -9.74 -5.98
N GLU A 112 11.51 -9.16 -5.11
CA GLU A 112 11.75 -7.84 -4.52
C GLU A 112 12.91 -7.84 -3.52
N ARG A 113 13.66 -6.73 -3.44
CA ARG A 113 14.79 -6.57 -2.50
C ARG A 113 14.75 -5.27 -1.70
N ASP A 114 14.17 -4.23 -2.26
CA ASP A 114 14.16 -2.87 -1.71
C ASP A 114 12.73 -2.44 -1.33
N PHE A 115 12.56 -1.89 -0.13
CA PHE A 115 11.24 -1.69 0.50
C PHE A 115 11.07 -0.30 1.10
N ILE A 116 10.00 0.38 0.68
CA ILE A 116 9.69 1.77 1.06
C ILE A 116 8.99 1.80 2.43
N ALA A 117 7.95 0.99 2.61
CA ALA A 117 7.10 1.04 3.79
C ALA A 117 6.40 -0.28 4.11
N ILE A 118 6.07 -0.51 5.38
CA ILE A 118 5.21 -1.59 5.83
C ILE A 118 4.13 -1.09 6.78
N ALA A 119 2.87 -1.38 6.47
CA ALA A 119 1.78 -1.29 7.44
C ALA A 119 1.68 -2.55 8.28
N VAL A 120 1.45 -2.40 9.58
CA VAL A 120 1.23 -3.47 10.55
C VAL A 120 -0.03 -3.12 11.35
N VAL A 121 -1.07 -3.94 11.19
CA VAL A 121 -2.39 -3.73 11.78
C VAL A 121 -2.69 -4.80 12.81
N THR A 122 -3.07 -4.37 14.01
CA THR A 122 -3.64 -5.21 15.08
C THR A 122 -4.93 -4.59 15.60
N ASP A 123 -5.62 -5.23 16.55
CA ASP A 123 -6.79 -4.60 17.19
C ASP A 123 -6.46 -3.33 17.99
N ASN A 124 -5.19 -3.13 18.37
CA ASN A 124 -4.76 -2.09 19.31
C ASN A 124 -3.54 -1.24 18.89
N GLY A 125 -3.08 -1.32 17.63
CA GLY A 125 -1.90 -0.55 17.17
C GLY A 125 -0.56 -1.10 17.67
N GLY A 126 -0.47 -2.42 17.84
CA GLY A 126 0.71 -3.10 18.36
C GLY A 126 1.98 -2.86 17.54
N SER A 127 3.12 -2.75 18.20
CA SER A 127 4.43 -2.55 17.57
C SER A 127 5.03 -3.87 17.07
N PRO A 128 5.78 -3.88 15.94
CA PRO A 128 6.54 -5.05 15.50
C PRO A 128 7.43 -5.62 16.61
N CYS A 129 7.50 -6.95 16.70
CA CYS A 129 8.32 -7.61 17.70
C CYS A 129 9.82 -7.51 17.36
N GLY A 130 10.71 -7.71 18.35
CA GLY A 130 12.16 -7.59 18.15
C GLY A 130 12.71 -8.44 16.98
N ALA A 131 12.19 -9.66 16.81
CA ALA A 131 12.57 -10.53 15.70
C ALA A 131 12.13 -9.98 14.32
N CYS A 132 10.98 -9.32 14.23
CA CYS A 132 10.56 -8.65 13.00
C CYS A 132 11.40 -7.40 12.72
N ARG A 133 11.69 -6.58 13.74
CA ARG A 133 12.58 -5.41 13.58
C ARG A 133 13.96 -5.81 13.05
N GLN A 134 14.56 -6.83 13.64
CA GLN A 134 15.87 -7.35 13.25
C GLN A 134 15.85 -8.06 11.88
N PHE A 135 14.70 -8.62 11.47
CA PHE A 135 14.53 -9.15 10.12
C PHE A 135 14.41 -8.01 9.09
N MET A 136 13.63 -6.98 9.38
CA MET A 136 13.45 -5.83 8.48
C MET A 136 14.75 -5.05 8.28
N SER A 137 15.59 -4.91 9.31
CA SER A 137 16.86 -4.19 9.24
C SER A 137 17.91 -4.80 8.29
N GLU A 138 17.73 -6.06 7.86
CA GLU A 138 18.53 -6.67 6.78
C GLU A 138 18.30 -5.96 5.43
N PHE A 139 17.11 -5.38 5.23
CA PHE A 139 16.66 -4.76 3.98
C PHE A 139 16.59 -3.23 4.05
N GLY A 140 17.12 -2.63 5.12
CA GLY A 140 17.15 -1.18 5.32
C GLY A 140 16.61 -0.74 6.68
N LEU A 141 17.21 0.32 7.22
CA LEU A 141 16.74 0.97 8.46
C LEU A 141 15.72 2.08 8.18
N ASP A 142 15.68 2.59 6.94
CA ASP A 142 14.85 3.73 6.54
C ASP A 142 13.42 3.33 6.14
N THR A 143 13.12 2.02 5.99
CA THR A 143 11.76 1.55 5.69
C THR A 143 10.78 2.08 6.73
N ILE A 144 9.74 2.76 6.25
CA ILE A 144 8.72 3.39 7.09
C ILE A 144 7.80 2.31 7.67
N VAL A 145 7.55 2.36 8.97
CA VAL A 145 6.64 1.44 9.66
C VAL A 145 5.38 2.20 10.08
N ILE A 146 4.25 1.82 9.50
CA ILE A 146 2.91 2.34 9.84
C ILE A 146 2.30 1.36 10.86
N GLN A 147 2.29 1.74 12.14
CA GLN A 147 1.64 0.95 13.19
C GLN A 147 0.19 1.42 13.32
N ALA A 148 -0.79 0.55 13.06
CA ALA A 148 -2.20 0.93 13.02
C ALA A 148 -3.13 0.01 13.83
N ASP A 149 -4.18 0.60 14.41
CA ASP A 149 -5.29 -0.14 15.02
C ASP A 149 -6.33 -0.58 13.97
N ALA A 150 -7.24 -1.47 14.36
CA ALA A 150 -8.27 -2.01 13.47
C ALA A 150 -9.28 -0.97 12.96
N ARG A 151 -9.29 0.24 13.54
CA ARG A 151 -10.12 1.39 13.16
C ARG A 151 -9.38 2.36 12.22
N GLY A 152 -8.10 2.12 11.97
CA GLY A 152 -7.25 2.93 11.10
C GLY A 152 -6.55 4.10 11.78
N HIS A 153 -6.57 4.21 13.12
CA HIS A 153 -5.68 5.14 13.81
C HIS A 153 -4.25 4.62 13.71
N TYR A 154 -3.29 5.46 13.36
CA TYR A 154 -1.91 5.02 13.13
C TYR A 154 -0.86 5.97 13.69
N THR A 155 0.35 5.44 13.87
CA THR A 155 1.58 6.20 14.09
C THR A 155 2.64 5.79 13.07
N LEU A 156 3.49 6.74 12.67
CA LEU A 156 4.62 6.50 11.78
C LEU A 156 5.93 6.43 12.57
N THR A 157 6.84 5.58 12.11
CA THR A 157 8.22 5.45 12.58
C THR A 157 9.06 4.79 11.48
N THR A 158 10.33 4.47 11.73
CA THR A 158 11.19 3.68 10.83
C THR A 158 11.71 2.42 11.51
N VAL A 159 12.24 1.47 10.73
CA VAL A 159 12.92 0.28 11.28
C VAL A 159 14.08 0.68 12.20
N GLY A 160 14.89 1.67 11.80
CA GLY A 160 16.01 2.18 12.61
C GLY A 160 15.57 2.86 13.91
N ALA A 161 14.46 3.61 13.90
CA ALA A 161 13.90 4.19 15.12
C ALA A 161 13.30 3.13 16.07
N LEU A 162 12.81 1.99 15.53
CA LEU A 162 12.36 0.85 16.33
C LEU A 162 13.51 -0.05 16.81
N LEU A 163 14.67 -0.02 16.15
CA LEU A 163 15.85 -0.83 16.48
C LEU A 163 17.12 0.03 16.42
N PRO A 164 17.34 0.92 17.40
CA PRO A 164 18.58 1.69 17.49
C PRO A 164 19.79 0.75 17.60
N ASP A 165 20.92 1.18 17.04
CA ASP A 165 22.19 0.44 17.01
C ASP A 165 22.10 -0.99 16.45
N ALA A 166 21.13 -1.24 15.56
CA ALA A 166 20.83 -2.53 14.93
C ALA A 166 22.06 -3.37 14.54
N PHE A 167 21.93 -4.70 14.63
CA PHE A 167 22.93 -5.59 14.05
C PHE A 167 22.67 -5.71 12.54
N THR A 168 23.50 -5.08 11.72
CA THR A 168 23.40 -5.04 10.26
C THR A 168 24.50 -5.87 9.60
N PRO A 169 24.40 -6.19 8.29
CA PRO A 169 25.45 -6.88 7.54
C PRO A 169 26.85 -6.25 7.65
N ASP A 170 26.96 -4.93 7.82
CA ASP A 170 28.25 -4.24 8.02
C ASP A 170 28.98 -4.67 9.31
N LYS A 171 28.26 -5.19 10.31
CA LYS A 171 28.84 -5.72 11.55
C LYS A 171 29.31 -7.17 11.41
N LEU A 172 28.97 -7.86 10.32
CA LEU A 172 29.60 -9.13 9.97
C LEU A 172 31.00 -8.84 9.41
N ALA A 173 32.03 -9.29 10.13
CA ALA A 173 33.40 -9.17 9.66
C ALA A 173 33.54 -9.78 8.26
N LYS A 174 33.99 -8.98 7.28
CA LYS A 174 34.25 -9.44 5.91
C LYS A 174 35.25 -10.58 5.94
N ARG A 175 34.76 -11.82 5.85
CA ARG A 175 35.59 -13.00 5.68
C ARG A 175 36.34 -12.85 4.34
N ARG A 176 37.66 -12.77 4.44
CA ARG A 176 38.59 -12.87 3.32
C ARG A 176 38.60 -14.30 2.78
#